data_AF-A0A2V7VEX4-F1
#
_entry.id   AF-A0A2V7VEX4-F1
#
_cell.length_a   1.000
_cell.length_b   1.000
_cell.length_c   1.000
_cell.angle_alpha   90.00
_cell.angle_beta   90.00
_cell.angle_gamma   90.00
#
_symmetry.space_group_name_H-M   'P 1'
#
loop_
_entity.id
_entity.type
_entity.pdbx_description
1 polymer ?
#
loop_
_entity_poly.entity_id
_entity_poly.type
_entity_poly.pdbx_seq_one_letter_code
_entity_poly.pdbx_strand_id
1 'polypeptide(L)'
;AQVSDQLAAAWLGEVPTQLRLFDRTIPVRVRYPDAVRFNPVRLAQMPIRGAEGKMAPLTALAHSVPAPAQGILWRENMRQMSLITGRLENKDLGTGVKEVRDKLSTIKLPVGYSFEVGGQYQSQQEAFRQLLTVLAIAASLVL
;
A
#
# COMPACT_ATOMS: atom_id res chain seq x y z
N ALA A 1 -10.13 -14.70 18.99
CA ALA A 1 -8.70 -14.71 19.38
C ALA A 1 -8.10 -16.10 19.20
N GLN A 2 -8.47 -17.11 19.99
CA GLN A 2 -7.80 -18.42 19.94
C GLN A 2 -7.76 -19.11 18.54
N VAL A 3 -8.83 -19.00 17.73
CA VAL A 3 -8.86 -19.55 16.37
C VAL A 3 -7.99 -18.75 15.40
N SER A 4 -7.99 -17.42 15.50
CA SER A 4 -7.17 -16.55 14.64
C SER A 4 -5.68 -16.72 14.93
N ASP A 5 -5.32 -16.92 16.20
CA ASP A 5 -3.92 -17.09 16.62
C ASP A 5 -3.38 -18.44 16.14
N GLN A 6 -4.16 -19.52 16.25
CA GLN A 6 -3.80 -20.83 15.69
C GLN A 6 -3.65 -20.79 14.16
N LEU A 7 -4.54 -20.08 13.46
CA LEU A 7 -4.44 -19.89 12.01
C LEU A 7 -3.18 -19.09 11.64
N ALA A 8 -2.88 -18.01 12.37
CA ALA A 8 -1.69 -17.20 12.15
C ALA A 8 -0.40 -18.01 12.40
N ALA A 9 -0.35 -18.78 13.49
CA ALA A 9 0.78 -19.65 13.81
C ALA A 9 1.00 -20.74 12.75
N ALA A 10 -0.07 -21.33 12.21
CA ALA A 10 0.05 -22.33 11.15
C ALA A 10 0.45 -21.74 9.79
N TRP A 11 -0.09 -20.57 9.43
CA TRP A 11 0.15 -19.91 8.15
C TRP A 11 1.46 -19.10 8.13
N LEU A 12 1.56 -18.08 8.98
CA LEU A 12 2.69 -17.16 9.00
C LEU A 12 3.88 -17.75 9.77
N GLY A 13 3.58 -18.66 10.70
CA GLY A 13 4.56 -19.24 11.59
C GLY A 13 4.71 -18.47 12.88
N GLU A 14 4.92 -19.20 13.96
CA GLU A 14 5.24 -18.63 15.27
C GLU A 14 6.73 -18.85 15.56
N VAL A 15 7.34 -17.93 16.31
CA VAL A 15 8.73 -18.06 16.78
C VAL A 15 8.69 -18.43 18.27
N PRO A 16 8.49 -19.71 18.62
CA PRO A 16 8.35 -20.12 20.02
C PRO A 16 9.66 -20.05 20.80
N THR A 17 10.81 -20.08 20.10
CA THR A 17 12.12 -20.05 20.75
C THR A 17 13.17 -19.43 19.84
N GLN A 18 14.31 -19.11 20.44
CA GLN A 18 15.48 -18.62 19.74
C GLN A 18 16.69 -19.48 20.13
N LEU A 19 17.44 -19.93 19.12
CA LEU A 19 18.68 -20.65 19.30
C LEU A 19 19.80 -19.64 19.53
N ARG A 20 20.44 -19.69 20.69
CA ARG A 20 21.56 -18.81 21.03
C ARG A 20 22.88 -19.47 20.63
N LEU A 21 23.58 -18.83 19.70
CA LEU A 21 24.97 -19.13 19.34
C LEU A 21 25.90 -18.12 20.04
N PHE A 22 27.21 -18.35 19.95
CA PHE A 22 28.20 -17.51 20.65
C PHE A 22 28.17 -16.04 20.22
N ASP A 23 27.95 -15.76 18.93
CA ASP A 23 28.00 -14.41 18.36
C ASP A 23 26.63 -13.84 17.96
N ARG A 24 25.57 -14.68 17.97
CA ARG A 24 24.23 -14.29 17.50
C ARG A 24 23.12 -15.15 18.08
N THR A 25 21.90 -14.63 18.03
CA THR A 25 20.69 -15.37 18.38
C THR A 25 19.85 -15.57 17.11
N ILE A 26 19.46 -16.82 16.81
CA ILE A 26 18.72 -17.20 15.61
C ILE A 26 17.27 -17.59 16.01
N PRO A 27 16.24 -16.90 15.51
CA PRO A 27 14.85 -17.27 15.79
C PRO A 27 14.49 -18.61 15.12
N VAL A 28 13.89 -19.54 15.88
CA VAL A 28 13.38 -20.81 15.35
C VAL A 28 11.88 -20.63 15.11
N ARG A 29 11.44 -20.75 13.84
CA ARG A 29 10.04 -20.58 13.45
C ARG A 29 9.39 -21.94 13.16
N VAL A 30 8.26 -22.21 13.80
CA VAL A 30 7.41 -23.37 13.54
C VAL A 30 6.23 -22.94 12.69
N ARG A 31 5.98 -23.64 11.59
CA ARG A 31 4.88 -23.37 10.64
C ARG A 31 4.56 -24.61 9.82
N TYR A 32 3.42 -24.62 9.14
CA TYR A 32 3.09 -25.72 8.23
C TYR A 32 3.93 -25.72 6.95
N PRO A 33 4.08 -26.90 6.29
CA PRO A 33 4.74 -26.99 5.00
C PRO A 33 4.03 -26.15 3.93
N ASP A 34 4.80 -25.65 2.95
CA ASP A 34 4.34 -24.78 1.87
C ASP A 34 3.19 -25.41 1.05
N ALA A 35 3.23 -26.74 0.87
CA ALA A 35 2.18 -27.51 0.19
C ALA A 35 0.80 -27.40 0.85
N VAL A 36 0.75 -27.11 2.16
CA VAL A 36 -0.51 -26.91 2.91
C VAL A 36 -0.88 -25.43 2.95
N ARG A 37 0.09 -24.53 3.13
CA ARG A 37 -0.15 -23.09 3.34
C ARG A 37 -0.56 -22.34 2.07
N PHE A 38 -0.03 -22.74 0.91
CA PHE A 38 -0.41 -22.13 -0.37
C PHE A 38 -1.65 -22.76 -1.00
N ASN A 39 -2.15 -23.86 -0.43
CA ASN A 39 -3.36 -24.51 -0.90
C ASN A 39 -4.54 -24.17 0.02
N PRO A 40 -5.47 -23.29 -0.40
CA PRO A 40 -6.56 -22.84 0.45
C PRO A 40 -7.49 -23.98 0.89
N VAL A 41 -7.65 -25.03 0.07
CA VAL A 41 -8.47 -26.20 0.42
C VAL A 41 -7.83 -27.00 1.56
N ARG A 42 -6.51 -27.24 1.49
CA ARG A 42 -5.79 -27.97 2.54
C ARG A 42 -5.70 -27.16 3.83
N LEU A 43 -5.51 -25.84 3.71
CA LEU A 43 -5.48 -24.95 4.86
C LEU A 43 -6.85 -24.90 5.57
N ALA A 44 -7.95 -24.91 4.81
CA ALA A 44 -9.31 -24.94 5.38
C ALA A 44 -9.61 -26.24 6.13
N GLN A 45 -8.92 -27.34 5.83
CA GLN A 45 -9.07 -28.62 6.54
C GLN A 45 -8.18 -28.74 7.78
N MET A 46 -7.41 -27.69 8.12
CA MET A 46 -6.55 -27.70 9.28
C MET A 46 -7.34 -27.92 10.57
N PRO A 47 -6.89 -28.82 11.47
CA PRO A 47 -7.54 -29.01 12.76
C PRO A 47 -7.26 -27.84 13.70
N ILE A 48 -8.33 -27.22 14.19
CA ILE A 48 -8.32 -26.13 15.17
C ILE A 48 -8.79 -26.69 16.51
N ARG A 49 -8.06 -26.32 17.58
CA ARG A 49 -8.46 -26.64 18.95
C ARG A 49 -9.43 -25.58 19.47
N GLY A 50 -10.65 -26.00 19.78
CA GLY A 50 -11.67 -25.17 20.43
C GLY A 50 -11.41 -24.96 21.92
N ALA A 51 -12.17 -24.04 22.54
CA ALA A 51 -12.05 -23.70 23.96
C ALA A 51 -12.31 -24.91 24.89
N GLU A 52 -13.21 -25.81 24.49
CA GLU A 52 -13.51 -27.05 25.21
C GLU A 52 -12.48 -28.18 24.96
N GLY A 53 -11.39 -27.90 24.24
CA GLY A 53 -10.36 -28.88 23.89
C GLY A 53 -10.73 -29.83 22.75
N LYS A 54 -11.95 -29.74 22.21
CA LYS A 54 -12.38 -30.46 21.01
C LYS A 54 -11.64 -29.94 19.76
N MET A 55 -11.25 -30.85 18.88
CA MET A 55 -10.63 -30.54 17.59
C MET A 55 -11.72 -30.52 16.52
N ALA A 56 -11.76 -29.45 15.72
CA ALA A 56 -12.65 -29.33 14.58
C ALA A 56 -11.89 -28.77 13.38
N PRO A 57 -12.25 -29.13 12.13
CA PRO A 57 -11.63 -28.53 10.95
C PRO A 57 -12.00 -27.05 10.86
N LEU A 58 -11.10 -26.21 10.33
CA LEU A 58 -11.35 -24.78 10.14
C LEU A 58 -12.62 -24.51 9.32
N THR A 59 -12.95 -25.37 8.34
CA THR A 59 -14.21 -25.30 7.56
C THR A 59 -15.48 -25.35 8.41
N ALA A 60 -15.46 -25.96 9.60
CA ALA A 60 -16.60 -26.01 10.50
C ALA A 60 -16.81 -24.68 11.27
N LEU A 61 -15.79 -23.83 11.29
CA LEU A 61 -15.77 -22.58 12.07
C LEU A 61 -15.73 -21.33 11.18
N ALA A 62 -15.19 -21.43 9.96
CA ALA A 62 -15.01 -20.31 9.05
C ALA A 62 -15.04 -20.76 7.57
N HIS A 63 -15.47 -19.84 6.70
CA HIS A 63 -15.45 -20.04 5.25
C HIS A 63 -14.40 -19.14 4.60
N SER A 64 -13.63 -19.69 3.66
CA SER A 64 -12.67 -18.92 2.87
C SER A 64 -13.40 -18.27 1.69
N VAL A 65 -13.33 -16.95 1.58
CA VAL A 65 -13.83 -16.20 0.44
C VAL A 65 -12.64 -15.53 -0.24
N PRO A 66 -12.47 -15.67 -1.57
CA PRO A 66 -11.46 -14.93 -2.30
C PRO A 66 -11.73 -13.43 -2.13
N ALA A 67 -10.81 -12.73 -1.47
CA ALA A 67 -10.81 -11.28 -1.39
C ALA A 67 -9.73 -10.73 -2.32
N PRO A 68 -9.96 -9.59 -2.99
CA PRO A 68 -8.88 -8.89 -3.68
C PRO A 68 -7.76 -8.58 -2.68
N ALA A 69 -6.51 -8.72 -3.12
CA ALA A 69 -5.36 -8.40 -2.29
C ALA A 69 -5.49 -6.97 -1.75
N GLN A 70 -5.26 -6.79 -0.44
CA GLN A 70 -5.26 -5.47 0.16
C GLN A 70 -4.11 -4.67 -0.45
N GLY A 71 -4.45 -3.66 -1.25
CA GLY A 71 -3.49 -2.75 -1.84
C GLY A 71 -2.88 -1.83 -0.78
N ILE A 72 -1.71 -1.26 -1.09
CA ILE A 72 -1.14 -0.17 -0.30
C ILE A 72 -2.08 1.03 -0.35
N LEU A 73 -2.47 1.55 0.81
CA LEU A 73 -3.25 2.78 0.92
C LEU A 73 -2.30 3.97 0.90
N TRP A 74 -2.23 4.65 -0.24
CA TRP A 74 -1.48 5.90 -0.37
C TRP A 74 -2.29 7.04 0.26
N ARG A 75 -1.59 7.89 1.02
CA ARG A 75 -2.19 9.05 1.68
C ARG A 75 -1.28 10.25 1.54
N GLU A 76 -1.89 11.41 1.29
CA GLU A 76 -1.26 12.71 1.38
C GLU A 76 -2.15 13.61 2.22
N ASN A 77 -1.60 14.33 3.20
CA ASN A 77 -2.36 15.18 4.12
C ASN A 77 -3.57 14.47 4.77
N MET A 78 -3.38 13.22 5.20
CA MET A 78 -4.43 12.32 5.75
C MET A 78 -5.59 12.00 4.80
N ARG A 79 -5.52 12.41 3.53
CA ARG A 79 -6.50 12.05 2.50
C ARG A 79 -5.99 10.86 1.72
N GLN A 80 -6.82 9.82 1.62
CA GLN A 80 -6.50 8.66 0.78
C GLN A 80 -6.48 9.09 -0.69
N MET A 81 -5.45 8.68 -1.40
CA MET A 81 -5.28 8.99 -2.82
C MET A 81 -4.88 7.75 -3.60
N SER A 82 -5.15 7.80 -4.91
CA SER A 82 -4.65 6.84 -5.87
C SER A 82 -3.57 7.52 -6.70
N LEU A 83 -2.35 7.00 -6.65
CA LEU A 83 -1.24 7.56 -7.41
C LEU A 83 -1.31 7.08 -8.87
N ILE A 84 -1.43 8.02 -9.81
CA ILE A 84 -1.33 7.75 -11.25
C ILE A 84 -0.01 8.36 -11.72
N THR A 85 0.92 7.51 -12.13
CA THR A 85 2.20 7.95 -12.68
C THR A 85 2.20 7.84 -14.19
N GLY A 86 2.88 8.77 -14.84
CA GLY A 86 3.09 8.77 -16.28
C GLY A 86 4.40 9.47 -16.60
N ARG A 87 5.08 9.01 -17.65
CA ARG A 87 6.26 9.67 -18.20
C ARG A 87 5.88 10.27 -19.54
N LEU A 88 6.27 11.53 -19.75
CA LEU A 88 6.15 12.17 -21.04
C LEU A 88 7.42 11.87 -21.85
N GLU A 89 7.25 11.51 -23.11
CA GLU A 89 8.32 11.31 -24.08
C GLU A 89 8.01 12.15 -25.31
N ASN A 90 9.04 12.78 -25.88
CA ASN A 90 8.93 13.65 -27.06
C ASN A 90 7.94 14.83 -26.93
N LYS A 91 7.62 15.27 -25.71
CA LYS A 91 6.69 16.37 -25.46
C LYS A 91 7.10 17.19 -24.24
N ASP A 92 6.91 18.50 -24.32
CA ASP A 92 7.19 19.43 -23.21
C ASP A 92 6.26 19.18 -22.02
N LEU A 93 6.82 19.28 -20.82
CA LEU A 93 6.11 19.04 -19.56
C LEU A 93 4.88 19.94 -19.40
N GLY A 94 5.00 21.24 -19.70
CA GLY A 94 3.89 22.19 -19.60
C GLY A 94 2.74 21.88 -20.56
N THR A 95 3.05 21.55 -21.82
CA THR A 95 2.06 21.20 -22.84
C THR A 95 1.41 19.85 -22.54
N GLY A 96 2.19 18.86 -22.10
CA GLY A 96 1.68 17.54 -21.73
C GLY A 96 0.74 17.59 -20.52
N VAL A 97 1.13 18.31 -19.47
CA VAL A 97 0.29 18.48 -18.27
C VAL A 97 -0.99 19.25 -18.58
N LYS A 98 -0.92 20.28 -19.42
CA LYS A 98 -2.11 21.03 -19.84
C LYS A 98 -3.13 20.13 -20.53
N GLU A 99 -2.70 19.32 -21.50
CA GLU A 99 -3.60 18.39 -22.20
C GLU A 99 -4.22 17.36 -21.25
N VAL A 100 -3.44 16.83 -20.30
CA VAL A 100 -3.95 15.91 -19.28
C VAL A 100 -5.00 16.60 -18.41
N ARG A 101 -4.75 17.85 -17.97
CA ARG A 101 -5.71 18.63 -17.19
C ARG A 101 -6.99 18.92 -17.97
N ASP A 102 -6.87 19.25 -19.25
CA ASP A 102 -8.02 19.51 -20.13
C ASP A 102 -8.89 18.24 -20.26
N LYS A 103 -8.26 17.08 -20.49
CA LYS A 103 -8.96 15.78 -20.55
C LYS A 103 -9.61 15.41 -19.21
N LEU A 104 -8.91 15.60 -18.09
CA LEU A 104 -9.42 15.29 -16.76
C LEU A 104 -10.57 16.22 -16.35
N SER A 105 -10.58 17.48 -16.79
CA SER A 105 -11.67 18.42 -16.49
C SER A 105 -13.02 18.01 -17.10
N THR A 106 -12.99 17.18 -18.15
CA THR A 106 -14.20 16.63 -18.78
C THR A 106 -14.80 15.48 -17.95
N ILE A 107 -14.04 14.90 -17.03
CA ILE A 107 -14.48 13.78 -16.19
C ILE A 107 -15.20 14.33 -14.96
N LYS A 108 -16.46 13.95 -14.78
CA LYS A 108 -17.21 14.27 -13.56
C LYS A 108 -16.77 13.33 -12.43
N LEU A 109 -16.04 13.89 -11.47
CA LEU A 109 -15.67 13.18 -10.25
C LEU A 109 -16.84 13.14 -9.26
N PRO A 110 -17.00 12.03 -8.50
CA PRO A 110 -17.97 11.97 -7.40
C PRO A 110 -17.66 13.00 -6.32
N VAL A 111 -18.67 13.32 -5.50
CA VAL A 111 -18.51 14.24 -4.38
C VAL A 111 -17.38 13.80 -3.43
N GLY A 112 -16.53 14.75 -3.04
CA GLY A 112 -15.39 14.52 -2.14
C GLY A 112 -14.08 14.11 -2.81
N TYR A 113 -14.09 13.85 -4.12
CA TYR A 113 -12.88 13.55 -4.90
C TYR A 113 -12.32 14.81 -5.56
N SER A 114 -11.01 15.00 -5.43
CA SER A 114 -10.24 16.00 -6.15
C SER A 114 -9.09 15.32 -6.87
N PHE A 115 -8.62 15.93 -7.96
CA PHE A 115 -7.40 15.53 -8.63
C PHE A 115 -6.41 16.67 -8.55
N GLU A 116 -5.15 16.34 -8.31
CA GLU A 116 -4.05 17.29 -8.28
C GLU A 116 -2.91 16.72 -9.13
N VAL A 117 -2.28 17.59 -9.92
CA VAL A 117 -1.14 17.20 -10.75
C VAL A 117 0.12 17.68 -10.06
N GLY A 118 0.83 16.75 -9.43
CA GLY A 118 2.09 17.01 -8.72
C GLY A 118 3.33 16.59 -9.52
N GLY A 119 4.45 16.42 -8.80
CA GLY A 119 5.72 15.96 -9.35
C GLY A 119 6.57 17.07 -9.95
N GLN A 120 7.35 16.75 -10.99
CA GLN A 120 8.30 17.70 -11.61
C GLN A 120 7.63 19.00 -12.08
N TYR A 121 6.38 18.93 -12.53
CA TYR A 121 5.62 20.10 -12.97
C TYR A 121 5.36 21.09 -11.82
N GLN A 122 4.97 20.59 -10.65
CA GLN A 122 4.75 21.42 -9.46
C GLN A 122 6.05 22.11 -9.03
N SER A 123 7.16 21.36 -8.96
CA SER A 123 8.47 21.92 -8.62
C SER A 123 8.94 22.98 -9.62
N GLN A 124 8.72 22.75 -10.92
CA GLN A 124 9.06 23.71 -11.97
C GLN A 124 8.23 25.00 -11.81
N GLN A 125 6.92 24.88 -11.57
CA GLN A 125 6.03 26.04 -11.39
C GLN A 125 6.39 26.86 -10.14
N GLU A 126 6.75 26.18 -9.05
CA GLU A 126 7.19 26.84 -7.82
C GLU A 126 8.50 27.61 -8.03
N ALA A 127 9.48 27.00 -8.71
CA ALA A 127 10.72 27.68 -9.09
C ALA A 127 10.46 28.90 -9.99
N PHE A 128 9.60 28.77 -11.01
CA PHE A 128 9.21 29.91 -11.86
C PHE A 128 8.56 31.05 -11.07
N ARG A 129 7.66 30.72 -10.14
CA ARG A 129 7.00 31.71 -9.29
C ARG A 129 8.00 32.45 -8.41
N GLN A 130 8.95 31.73 -7.83
CA GLN A 130 10.03 32.33 -7.05
C GLN A 130 10.90 33.26 -7.90
N LEU A 131 11.31 32.80 -9.11
CA LEU A 131 12.09 33.61 -10.04
C LEU A 131 11.37 34.90 -10.44
N LEU A 132 10.07 34.82 -10.78
CA LEU A 132 9.26 36.00 -11.10
C LEU A 132 9.14 36.97 -9.91
N THR A 133 9.03 36.44 -8.70
CA THR A 133 8.96 37.26 -7.49
C THR A 133 10.26 38.02 -7.26
N VAL A 134 11.41 37.35 -7.39
CA VAL A 134 12.73 37.98 -7.27
C VAL A 134 12.95 39.02 -8.38
N LEU A 135 12.57 38.70 -9.61
CA LEU A 135 12.66 39.62 -10.74
C LEU A 135 11.84 40.89 -10.52
N ALA A 136 10.61 40.77 -10.01
CA ALA A 136 9.76 41.91 -9.72
C ALA A 136 10.36 42.81 -8.63
N ILE A 137 10.91 42.22 -7.56
CA ILE A 137 11.59 42.97 -6.49
C ILE A 137 12.82 43.70 -7.06
N ALA A 138 13.65 43.01 -7.84
CA ALA A 138 14.84 43.61 -8.46
C ALA A 138 14.47 44.77 -9.39
N ALA A 139 13.46 44.58 -10.24
CA ALA A 139 12.96 45.62 -11.12
C ALA A 139 12.42 46.83 -10.34
N SER A 140 11.72 46.61 -9.22
CA SER A 140 11.22 47.71 -8.37
C SER A 140 12.32 48.49 -7.64
N LEU A 141 13.50 47.91 -7.48
CA LEU A 141 14.62 48.53 -6.76
C LEU A 141 15.55 49.31 -7.71
N VAL A 142 15.57 48.93 -8.99
CA VAL A 142 16.33 49.61 -10.05
C VAL A 142 15.57 50.82 -10.62
N LEU A 143 14.24 50.75 -10.66
CA LEU A 143 13.34 51.75 -11.24
C LEU A 143 12.91 52.78 -10.18
#